data_AF-A0A954I9C7-F1
#
_entry.id   AF-A0A954I9C7-F1
#
_cell.length_a   1.000
_cell.length_b   1.000
_cell.length_c   1.000
_cell.angle_alpha   90.00
_cell.angle_beta   90.00
_cell.angle_gamma   90.00
#
_symmetry.space_group_name_H-M   'P 1'
#
loop_
_entity.id
_entity.type
_entity.pdbx_description
1 polymer ?
#
loop_
_entity_poly.entity_id
_entity_poly.type
_entity_poly.pdbx_seq_one_letter_code
_entity_poly.pdbx_strand_id
1 'polypeptide(L)'
;AQEKRAGLQQRLDAEKTSQSEAGDKAEAKAREEKKDDKAVAAARKSAQDGFRAQIRELEQAIQEIDGRLAYAAGDFTNAIDLLKKSGGVRVEQLVEAMLKAGQNEDAQKRINDYVRTHQGETLPLACQVETYWKLDQREEARKALENLQRISSDIDLDIPAFARIAPIAAALGIEGDWRQPHVAAADIGARPELDSLGPFRWQPVTAPPWNLADQTGQRFELSAYRGRSVVVIFYLGYGCLHCAEQLQKFAPEVKRFREAGLEVVAISTDKQEDLALAHKNYEGDFPITLLADAELNVFRQYRCYDDFENQSLHGTFVIDGEGRIRWQDISYEPFMDVDFVLKEGTRLLAIDPTGRQVTSESSAVTAAE
;
A
#
# COMPACT_ATOMS: atom_id res chain seq x y z
N ALA A 1 13.50 16.65 -37.56
CA ALA A 1 13.58 17.94 -36.82
C ALA A 1 13.18 19.12 -37.70
N GLN A 2 13.83 19.31 -38.86
CA GLN A 2 13.53 20.39 -39.81
C GLN A 2 12.06 20.42 -40.28
N GLU A 3 11.47 19.26 -40.58
CA GLU A 3 10.05 19.17 -40.95
C GLU A 3 9.11 19.65 -39.84
N LYS A 4 9.33 19.21 -38.59
CA LYS A 4 8.55 19.66 -37.42
C LYS A 4 8.70 21.16 -37.20
N ARG A 5 9.92 21.70 -37.37
CA ARG A 5 10.22 23.14 -37.28
C ARG A 5 9.47 23.93 -38.34
N ALA A 6 9.44 23.45 -39.59
CA ALA A 6 8.67 24.07 -40.67
C ALA A 6 7.15 24.08 -40.38
N GLY A 7 6.61 22.96 -39.88
CA GLY A 7 5.19 22.89 -39.49
C GLY A 7 4.84 23.84 -38.35
N LEU A 8 5.71 23.99 -37.35
CA LEU A 8 5.52 24.97 -36.27
C LEU A 8 5.62 26.41 -36.78
N GLN A 9 6.54 26.70 -37.70
CA GLN A 9 6.65 28.02 -38.33
C GLN A 9 5.38 28.38 -39.09
N GLN A 10 4.83 27.45 -39.88
CA GLN A 10 3.57 27.67 -40.59
C GLN A 10 2.42 27.99 -39.64
N ARG A 11 2.33 27.29 -38.50
CA ARG A 11 1.33 27.57 -37.46
C ARG A 11 1.56 28.93 -36.81
N LEU A 12 2.80 29.31 -36.53
CA LEU A 12 3.15 30.61 -35.97
C LEU A 12 2.76 31.74 -36.92
N ASP A 13 3.04 31.59 -38.22
CA ASP A 13 2.70 32.59 -39.22
C ASP A 13 1.18 32.74 -39.35
N ALA A 14 0.44 31.63 -39.39
CA ALA A 14 -1.03 31.64 -39.40
C ALA A 14 -1.60 32.33 -38.15
N GLU A 15 -1.07 32.03 -36.96
CA GLU A 15 -1.50 32.64 -35.71
C GLU A 15 -1.25 34.16 -35.69
N LYS A 16 -0.09 34.60 -36.20
CA LYS A 16 0.24 36.03 -36.33
C LYS A 16 -0.68 36.74 -37.32
N THR A 17 -1.05 36.08 -38.43
CA THR A 17 -2.06 36.61 -39.35
C THR A 17 -3.41 36.77 -38.65
N SER A 18 -3.90 35.74 -37.95
CA SER A 18 -5.16 35.80 -37.21
C SER A 18 -5.14 36.86 -36.11
N GLN A 19 -4.00 37.05 -35.42
CA GLN A 19 -3.82 38.12 -34.45
C GLN A 19 -3.96 39.51 -35.09
N SER A 20 -3.35 39.74 -36.26
CA SER A 20 -3.47 41.01 -36.98
C SER A 20 -4.92 41.25 -37.40
N GLU A 21 -5.57 40.27 -38.02
CA GLU A 21 -6.96 40.36 -38.48
C GLU A 21 -7.94 40.64 -37.33
N ALA A 22 -7.77 39.97 -36.19
CA ALA A 22 -8.57 40.21 -35.00
C ALA A 22 -8.37 41.64 -34.46
N GLY A 23 -7.12 42.11 -34.44
CA GLY A 23 -6.78 43.49 -34.06
C GLY A 23 -7.42 44.53 -34.98
N ASP A 24 -7.31 44.34 -36.29
CA ASP A 24 -7.83 45.26 -37.31
C ASP A 24 -9.37 45.30 -37.28
N LYS A 25 -10.02 44.15 -37.08
CA LYS A 25 -11.49 44.07 -36.91
C LYS A 25 -11.98 44.77 -35.63
N ALA A 26 -11.25 44.63 -34.52
CA ALA A 26 -11.58 45.30 -33.27
C ALA A 26 -11.36 46.82 -33.37
N GLU A 27 -10.31 47.25 -34.06
CA GLU A 27 -10.06 48.66 -34.38
C GLU A 27 -11.19 49.25 -35.22
N ALA A 28 -11.57 48.59 -36.32
CA ALA A 28 -12.64 49.06 -37.20
C ALA A 28 -13.96 49.21 -36.44
N LYS A 29 -14.35 48.20 -35.64
CA LYS A 29 -15.56 48.24 -34.82
C LYS A 29 -15.54 49.39 -33.80
N ALA A 30 -14.40 49.62 -33.13
CA ALA A 30 -14.28 50.70 -32.16
C ALA A 30 -14.38 52.09 -32.81
N ARG A 31 -13.86 52.25 -34.03
CA ARG A 31 -14.00 53.48 -34.82
C ARG A 31 -15.43 53.72 -35.29
N GLU A 32 -16.15 52.67 -35.71
CA GLU A 32 -17.58 52.75 -36.06
C GLU A 32 -18.45 53.19 -34.86
N GLU A 33 -18.10 52.74 -33.66
CA GLU A 33 -18.72 53.15 -32.39
C GLU A 33 -18.33 54.57 -31.93
N LYS A 34 -17.55 55.31 -32.73
CA LYS A 34 -17.05 56.67 -32.45
C LYS A 34 -16.30 56.79 -31.12
N LYS A 35 -15.57 55.74 -30.72
CA LYS A 35 -14.68 55.76 -29.56
C LYS A 35 -13.49 56.68 -29.80
N ASP A 36 -12.90 57.19 -28.72
CA ASP A 36 -11.66 57.96 -28.81
C ASP A 36 -10.46 57.07 -29.23
N ASP A 37 -9.38 57.69 -29.71
CA ASP A 37 -8.21 56.96 -30.21
C ASP A 37 -7.58 56.04 -29.14
N LYS A 38 -7.68 56.42 -27.86
CA LYS A 38 -7.18 55.61 -26.74
C LYS A 38 -7.98 54.31 -26.58
N ALA A 39 -9.30 54.41 -26.66
CA ALA A 39 -10.21 53.27 -26.57
C ALA A 39 -10.14 52.40 -27.83
N VAL A 40 -9.90 52.97 -29.00
CA VAL A 40 -9.63 52.23 -30.25
C VAL A 40 -8.34 51.41 -30.12
N ALA A 41 -7.25 52.03 -29.65
CA ALA A 41 -5.98 51.33 -29.42
C ALA A 41 -6.10 50.23 -28.35
N ALA A 42 -6.87 50.47 -27.29
CA ALA A 42 -7.13 49.48 -26.25
C ALA A 42 -7.95 48.28 -26.77
N ALA A 43 -8.95 48.52 -27.64
CA ALA A 43 -9.74 47.47 -28.25
C ALA A 43 -8.90 46.58 -29.18
N ARG A 44 -8.04 47.18 -30.01
CA ARG A 44 -7.09 46.45 -30.86
C ARG A 44 -6.14 45.59 -30.03
N LYS A 45 -5.52 46.19 -29.00
CA LYS A 45 -4.60 45.49 -28.11
C LYS A 45 -5.28 44.33 -27.40
N SER A 46 -6.47 44.53 -26.85
CA SER A 46 -7.25 43.49 -26.17
C SER A 46 -7.57 42.31 -27.10
N ALA A 47 -7.94 42.59 -28.36
CA ALA A 47 -8.15 41.54 -29.36
C ALA A 47 -6.86 40.77 -29.71
N GLN A 48 -5.72 41.47 -29.79
CA GLN A 48 -4.43 40.85 -30.05
C GLN A 48 -3.88 40.05 -28.85
N ASP A 49 -4.19 40.49 -27.62
CA ASP A 49 -3.72 39.86 -26.38
C ASP A 49 -4.22 38.41 -26.25
N GLY A 50 -5.38 38.08 -26.83
CA GLY A 50 -5.92 36.71 -26.86
C GLY A 50 -5.02 35.70 -27.60
N PHE A 51 -4.19 36.15 -28.54
CA PHE A 51 -3.28 35.31 -29.34
C PHE A 51 -1.88 35.21 -28.73
N ARG A 52 -1.56 36.08 -27.75
CA ARG A 52 -0.19 36.26 -27.25
C ARG A 52 0.39 34.99 -26.62
N ALA A 53 -0.43 34.22 -25.90
CA ALA A 53 0.00 32.98 -25.27
C ALA A 53 0.40 31.92 -26.31
N GLN A 54 -0.47 31.67 -27.29
CA GLN A 54 -0.24 30.68 -28.34
C GLN A 54 0.95 31.04 -29.25
N ILE A 55 1.08 32.31 -29.62
CA ILE A 55 2.25 32.81 -30.35
C ILE A 55 3.54 32.57 -29.55
N ARG A 56 3.53 32.90 -28.25
CA ARG A 56 4.70 32.70 -27.37
C ARG A 56 5.09 31.23 -27.28
N GLU A 57 4.13 30.32 -27.12
CA GLU A 57 4.40 28.88 -27.04
C GLU A 57 5.00 28.34 -28.35
N LEU A 58 4.48 28.76 -29.50
CA LEU A 58 5.01 28.39 -30.80
C LEU A 58 6.43 28.94 -31.01
N GLU A 59 6.68 30.19 -30.63
CA GLU A 59 8.02 30.80 -30.67
C GLU A 59 9.01 30.05 -29.78
N GLN A 60 8.62 29.69 -28.55
CA GLN A 60 9.45 28.91 -27.64
C GLN A 60 9.78 27.52 -28.20
N ALA A 61 8.79 26.82 -28.78
CA ALA A 61 9.01 25.51 -29.38
C ALA A 61 9.95 25.57 -30.59
N ILE A 62 9.80 26.58 -31.45
CA ILE A 62 10.69 26.80 -32.60
C ILE A 62 12.11 27.10 -32.11
N GLN A 63 12.26 27.99 -31.12
CA GLN A 63 13.56 28.33 -30.53
C GLN A 63 14.24 27.11 -29.92
N GLU A 64 13.49 26.21 -29.25
CA GLU A 64 14.06 24.99 -28.71
C GLU A 64 14.61 24.07 -29.82
N ILE A 65 13.84 23.88 -30.91
CA ILE A 65 14.29 23.05 -32.04
C ILE A 65 15.50 23.69 -32.73
N ASP A 66 15.45 24.99 -33.02
CA ASP A 66 16.54 25.71 -33.66
C ASP A 66 17.80 25.67 -32.76
N GLY A 67 17.65 25.80 -31.44
CA GLY A 67 18.75 25.67 -30.48
C GLY A 67 19.37 24.27 -30.46
N ARG A 68 18.55 23.21 -30.50
CA ARG A 68 19.03 21.82 -30.59
C ARG A 68 19.73 21.53 -31.92
N LEU A 69 19.26 22.12 -33.02
CA LEU A 69 19.90 22.02 -34.34
C LEU A 69 21.25 22.75 -34.35
N ALA A 70 21.31 23.96 -33.79
CA ALA A 70 22.57 24.71 -33.64
C ALA A 70 23.59 23.93 -32.80
N TYR A 71 23.15 23.31 -31.70
CA TYR A 71 23.99 22.44 -30.87
C TYR A 71 24.57 21.27 -31.67
N ALA A 72 23.73 20.58 -32.46
CA ALA A 72 24.16 19.46 -33.30
C ALA A 72 25.14 19.89 -34.41
N ALA A 73 25.03 21.13 -34.89
CA ALA A 73 25.94 21.72 -35.86
C ALA A 73 27.26 22.23 -35.26
N GLY A 74 27.41 22.20 -33.94
CA GLY A 74 28.60 22.72 -33.23
C GLY A 74 28.58 24.23 -32.99
N ASP A 75 27.48 24.93 -33.32
CA ASP A 75 27.28 26.35 -33.04
C ASP A 75 26.72 26.53 -31.62
N PHE A 76 27.58 26.30 -30.62
CA PHE A 76 27.18 26.26 -29.21
C PHE A 76 26.72 27.62 -28.67
N THR A 77 27.30 28.72 -29.14
CA THR A 77 26.92 30.08 -28.70
C THR A 77 25.48 30.39 -29.09
N ASN A 78 25.12 30.15 -30.36
CA ASN A 78 23.76 30.33 -30.84
C ASN A 78 22.78 29.34 -30.17
N ALA A 79 23.21 28.09 -29.97
CA ALA A 79 22.43 27.09 -29.25
C ALA A 79 22.05 27.58 -27.85
N ILE A 80 23.01 28.11 -27.07
CA ILE A 80 22.78 28.63 -25.73
C ILE A 80 21.74 29.75 -25.74
N ASP A 81 21.86 30.70 -26.66
CA ASP A 81 20.93 31.84 -26.75
C ASP A 81 19.51 31.40 -27.08
N LEU A 82 19.35 30.48 -28.04
CA LEU A 82 18.05 29.95 -28.43
C LEU A 82 17.42 29.10 -27.31
N LEU A 83 18.21 28.25 -26.66
CA LEU A 83 17.74 27.38 -25.57
C LEU A 83 17.38 28.18 -24.30
N LYS A 84 18.10 29.27 -23.99
CA LYS A 84 17.71 30.19 -22.90
C LYS A 84 16.37 30.87 -23.17
N LYS A 85 16.11 31.26 -24.42
CA LYS A 85 14.86 31.93 -24.81
C LYS A 85 13.66 30.97 -24.82
N SER A 86 13.86 29.70 -25.18
CA SER A 86 12.78 28.71 -25.16
C SER A 86 12.24 28.43 -23.76
N GLY A 87 13.10 28.46 -22.74
CA GLY A 87 12.72 28.30 -21.32
C GLY A 87 12.42 26.86 -20.89
N GLY A 88 12.39 25.90 -21.82
CA GLY A 88 12.12 24.47 -21.56
C GLY A 88 13.36 23.58 -21.52
N VAL A 89 14.56 24.14 -21.69
CA VAL A 89 15.79 23.34 -21.75
C VAL A 89 16.21 22.83 -20.36
N ARG A 90 16.61 21.56 -20.32
CA ARG A 90 17.26 20.96 -19.15
C ARG A 90 18.58 21.68 -18.84
N VAL A 91 18.83 21.94 -17.57
CA VAL A 91 19.97 22.72 -17.11
C VAL A 91 21.30 22.06 -17.51
N GLU A 92 21.35 20.75 -17.39
CA GLU A 92 22.50 19.91 -17.68
C GLU A 92 22.93 20.04 -19.15
N GLN A 93 21.96 20.13 -20.06
CA GLN A 93 22.22 20.35 -21.49
C GLN A 93 22.76 21.76 -21.76
N LEU A 94 22.22 22.76 -21.05
CA LEU A 94 22.69 24.13 -21.17
C LEU A 94 24.12 24.28 -20.62
N VAL A 95 24.43 23.67 -19.48
CA VAL A 95 25.78 23.63 -18.89
C VAL A 95 26.75 22.93 -19.83
N GLU A 96 26.37 21.80 -20.42
CA GLU A 96 27.22 21.12 -21.41
C GLU A 96 27.48 22.00 -22.65
N ALA A 97 26.46 22.72 -23.15
CA ALA A 97 26.62 23.67 -24.24
C ALA A 97 27.59 24.80 -23.88
N MET A 98 27.46 25.37 -22.67
CA MET A 98 28.34 26.43 -22.17
C MET A 98 29.80 25.97 -22.10
N LEU A 99 30.06 24.77 -21.57
CA LEU A 99 31.41 24.18 -21.54
C LEU A 99 31.98 24.00 -22.95
N LYS A 100 31.18 23.50 -23.91
CA LYS A 100 31.62 23.34 -25.31
C LYS A 100 31.83 24.68 -26.02
N ALA A 101 31.13 25.73 -25.61
CA ALA A 101 31.33 27.11 -26.09
C ALA A 101 32.53 27.83 -25.41
N GLY A 102 33.19 27.20 -24.42
CA GLY A 102 34.25 27.84 -23.63
C GLY A 102 33.75 28.85 -22.58
N GLN A 103 32.44 28.90 -22.32
CA GLN A 103 31.81 29.75 -21.30
C GLN A 103 31.91 29.11 -19.90
N ASN A 104 33.15 28.89 -19.45
CA ASN A 104 33.43 28.09 -18.25
C ASN A 104 32.86 28.70 -16.96
N GLU A 105 32.99 30.01 -16.77
CA GLU A 105 32.50 30.72 -15.58
C GLU A 105 30.96 30.67 -15.50
N ASP A 106 30.29 30.87 -16.65
CA ASP A 106 28.82 30.80 -16.73
C ASP A 106 28.31 29.37 -16.48
N ALA A 107 29.01 28.36 -17.02
CA ALA A 107 28.70 26.96 -16.77
C ALA A 107 28.80 26.63 -15.27
N GLN A 108 29.90 27.02 -14.63
CA GLN A 108 30.14 26.79 -13.20
C GLN A 108 29.09 27.49 -12.33
N LYS A 109 28.77 28.75 -12.63
CA LYS A 109 27.71 29.48 -11.93
C LYS A 109 26.36 28.78 -12.09
N ARG A 110 26.02 28.39 -13.32
CA ARG A 110 24.73 27.79 -13.64
C ARG A 110 24.50 26.45 -12.95
N ILE A 111 25.53 25.60 -12.87
CA ILE A 111 25.45 24.29 -12.19
C ILE A 111 25.37 24.45 -10.68
N ASN A 112 26.08 25.42 -10.10
CA ASN A 112 26.02 25.69 -8.66
C ASN A 112 24.64 26.22 -8.24
N ASP A 113 24.05 27.11 -9.04
CA ASP A 113 22.66 27.53 -8.84
C ASP A 113 21.67 26.38 -8.96
N TYR A 114 21.92 25.43 -9.87
CA TYR A 114 21.08 24.26 -10.05
C TYR A 114 21.08 23.35 -8.82
N VAL A 115 22.26 22.96 -8.34
CA VAL A 115 22.42 22.16 -7.11
C VAL A 115 21.82 22.89 -5.90
N ARG A 116 22.03 24.20 -5.78
CA ARG A 116 21.50 25.01 -4.66
C ARG A 116 19.97 25.00 -4.61
N THR A 117 19.31 24.98 -5.77
CA THR A 117 17.85 25.03 -5.89
C THR A 117 17.19 23.64 -5.87
N HIS A 118 17.96 22.57 -6.00
CA HIS A 118 17.50 21.19 -6.11
C HIS A 118 18.24 20.32 -5.08
N GLN A 119 18.12 20.70 -3.80
CA GLN A 119 18.82 20.02 -2.71
C GLN A 119 18.26 18.60 -2.52
N GLY A 120 19.16 17.63 -2.34
CA GLY A 120 18.78 16.22 -2.18
C GLY A 120 18.50 15.48 -3.49
N GLU A 121 18.76 16.09 -4.64
CA GLU A 121 18.64 15.43 -5.94
C GLU A 121 19.99 14.93 -6.44
N THR A 122 20.01 13.73 -7.03
CA THR A 122 21.22 13.06 -7.51
C THR A 122 21.69 13.57 -8.87
N LEU A 123 20.76 13.92 -9.77
CA LEU A 123 21.08 14.36 -11.13
C LEU A 123 21.85 15.71 -11.17
N PRO A 124 21.44 16.76 -10.41
CA PRO A 124 22.22 17.99 -10.33
C PRO A 124 23.65 17.77 -9.82
N LEU A 125 23.82 16.93 -8.79
CA LEU A 125 25.13 16.60 -8.22
C LEU A 125 26.00 15.83 -9.21
N ALA A 126 25.45 14.85 -9.92
CA ALA A 126 26.18 14.14 -10.98
C ALA A 126 26.65 15.10 -12.09
N CYS A 127 25.79 16.02 -12.52
CA CYS A 127 26.16 17.05 -13.50
C CYS A 127 27.23 18.02 -12.94
N GLN A 128 27.20 18.33 -11.64
CA GLN A 128 28.23 19.14 -10.98
C GLN A 128 29.59 18.43 -10.95
N VAL A 129 29.63 17.14 -10.62
CA VAL A 129 30.84 16.31 -10.68
C VAL A 129 31.45 16.35 -12.08
N GLU A 130 30.64 16.08 -13.10
CA GLU A 130 31.10 16.12 -14.49
C GLU A 130 31.61 17.51 -14.91
N THR A 131 30.94 18.57 -14.45
CA THR A 131 31.30 19.95 -14.79
C THR A 131 32.66 20.30 -14.21
N TYR A 132 32.88 20.06 -12.91
CA TYR A 132 34.17 20.29 -12.27
C TYR A 132 35.29 19.41 -12.85
N TRP A 133 34.97 18.18 -13.21
CA TRP A 133 35.93 17.29 -13.87
C TRP A 133 36.39 17.82 -15.23
N LYS A 134 35.45 18.36 -16.04
CA LYS A 134 35.75 18.97 -17.36
C LYS A 134 36.52 20.29 -17.23
N LEU A 135 36.35 21.01 -16.13
CA LEU A 135 37.07 22.25 -15.81
C LEU A 135 38.45 22.02 -15.15
N ASP A 136 38.90 20.75 -15.01
CA ASP A 136 40.14 20.35 -14.32
C ASP A 136 40.17 20.75 -12.82
N GLN A 137 39.00 21.00 -12.22
CA GLN A 137 38.84 21.35 -10.80
C GLN A 137 38.67 20.06 -9.97
N ARG A 138 39.76 19.31 -9.80
CA ARG A 138 39.73 17.96 -9.19
C ARG A 138 39.21 17.94 -7.75
N GLU A 139 39.61 18.90 -6.93
CA GLU A 139 39.16 19.01 -5.53
C GLU A 139 37.65 19.29 -5.42
N GLU A 140 37.12 20.17 -6.27
CA GLU A 140 35.69 20.48 -6.28
C GLU A 140 34.86 19.32 -6.86
N ALA A 141 35.41 18.61 -7.86
CA ALA A 141 34.80 17.37 -8.36
C ALA A 141 34.72 16.29 -7.27
N ARG A 142 35.77 16.14 -6.45
CA ARG A 142 35.78 15.22 -5.30
C ARG A 142 34.70 15.58 -4.28
N LYS A 143 34.59 16.85 -3.87
CA LYS A 143 33.55 17.31 -2.94
C LYS A 143 32.14 17.09 -3.49
N ALA A 144 31.92 17.36 -4.77
CA ALA A 144 30.63 17.11 -5.41
C ALA A 144 30.31 15.60 -5.45
N LEU A 145 31.31 14.74 -5.66
CA LEU A 145 31.16 13.29 -5.65
C LEU A 145 30.82 12.77 -4.26
N GLU A 146 31.48 13.27 -3.22
CA GLU A 146 31.15 12.93 -1.81
C GLU A 146 29.71 13.31 -1.46
N ASN A 147 29.24 14.47 -1.93
CA ASN A 147 27.84 14.86 -1.74
C ASN A 147 26.87 13.94 -2.50
N LEU A 148 27.20 13.54 -3.73
CA LEU A 148 26.40 12.60 -4.51
C LEU A 148 26.33 11.23 -3.83
N GLN A 149 27.47 10.71 -3.36
CA GLN A 149 27.60 9.42 -2.70
C GLN A 149 26.64 9.25 -1.52
N ARG A 150 26.43 10.32 -0.74
CA ARG A 150 25.55 10.31 0.44
C ARG A 150 24.08 10.03 0.14
N ILE A 151 23.64 10.28 -1.09
CA ILE A 151 22.23 10.15 -1.50
C ILE A 151 22.05 9.21 -2.69
N SER A 152 23.10 8.47 -3.06
CA SER A 152 23.13 7.66 -4.27
C SER A 152 23.06 6.15 -3.99
N SER A 153 22.56 5.69 -2.84
CA SER A 153 22.59 4.26 -2.51
C SER A 153 21.80 3.41 -3.52
N ASP A 154 20.66 3.91 -3.97
CA ASP A 154 19.68 3.15 -4.74
C ASP A 154 19.54 3.62 -6.20
N ILE A 155 20.47 4.46 -6.68
CA ILE A 155 20.43 4.95 -8.06
C ILE A 155 20.81 3.83 -9.04
N ASP A 156 20.21 3.86 -10.22
CA ASP A 156 20.58 3.00 -11.34
C ASP A 156 21.85 3.53 -12.03
N LEU A 157 22.95 2.78 -11.95
CA LEU A 157 24.23 3.16 -12.54
C LEU A 157 24.25 3.07 -14.07
N ASP A 158 23.30 2.38 -14.70
CA ASP A 158 23.21 2.25 -16.16
C ASP A 158 22.65 3.50 -16.83
N ILE A 159 22.03 4.40 -16.05
CA ILE A 159 21.58 5.70 -16.55
C ILE A 159 22.82 6.51 -17.00
N PRO A 160 22.84 7.06 -18.23
CA PRO A 160 24.02 7.73 -18.77
C PRO A 160 24.62 8.83 -17.89
N ALA A 161 23.79 9.54 -17.11
CA ALA A 161 24.27 10.56 -16.17
C ALA A 161 25.13 10.00 -15.04
N PHE A 162 24.85 8.78 -14.58
CA PHE A 162 25.59 8.13 -13.49
C PHE A 162 26.70 7.23 -14.01
N ALA A 163 26.50 6.60 -15.18
CA ALA A 163 27.54 5.83 -15.86
C ALA A 163 28.81 6.65 -16.14
N ARG A 164 28.66 7.95 -16.46
CA ARG A 164 29.78 8.88 -16.69
C ARG A 164 30.56 9.24 -15.43
N ILE A 165 30.01 8.99 -14.24
CA ILE A 165 30.68 9.26 -12.96
C ILE A 165 31.70 8.17 -12.64
N ALA A 166 31.47 6.92 -13.07
CA ALA A 166 32.37 5.79 -12.80
C ALA A 166 33.85 6.05 -13.20
N PRO A 167 34.17 6.50 -14.43
CA PRO A 167 35.57 6.81 -14.78
C PRO A 167 36.14 8.00 -13.99
N ILE A 168 35.30 8.95 -13.58
CA ILE A 168 35.70 10.09 -12.76
C ILE A 168 36.06 9.61 -11.34
N ALA A 169 35.21 8.78 -10.75
CA ALA A 169 35.42 8.19 -9.43
C ALA A 169 36.70 7.34 -9.41
N ALA A 170 36.93 6.51 -10.43
CA ALA A 170 38.14 5.72 -10.58
C ALA A 170 39.40 6.61 -10.65
N ALA A 171 39.35 7.70 -11.43
CA ALA A 171 40.46 8.65 -11.52
C ALA A 171 40.69 9.46 -10.22
N LEU A 172 39.68 9.53 -9.33
CA LEU A 172 39.79 10.10 -7.98
C LEU A 172 40.19 9.07 -6.91
N GLY A 173 40.45 7.82 -7.30
CA GLY A 173 40.91 6.75 -6.42
C GLY A 173 39.80 5.91 -5.78
N ILE A 174 38.56 5.97 -6.29
CA ILE A 174 37.45 5.13 -5.85
C ILE A 174 37.27 4.01 -6.87
N GLU A 175 37.69 2.80 -6.50
CA GLU A 175 37.58 1.62 -7.37
C GLU A 175 36.22 0.92 -7.19
N GLY A 176 35.64 0.42 -8.29
CA GLY A 176 34.41 -0.35 -8.28
C GLY A 176 33.14 0.49 -8.18
N ASP A 177 32.19 0.05 -7.34
CA ASP A 177 30.96 0.80 -7.10
C ASP A 177 31.27 2.06 -6.32
N TRP A 178 31.10 3.20 -6.97
CA TRP A 178 31.41 4.49 -6.37
C TRP A 178 30.32 4.96 -5.39
N ARG A 179 29.17 4.28 -5.27
CA ARG A 179 28.09 4.64 -4.33
C ARG A 179 28.45 4.25 -2.90
N GLN A 180 27.85 4.93 -1.93
CA GLN A 180 27.84 4.44 -0.55
C GLN A 180 26.66 3.50 -0.34
N PRO A 181 26.86 2.33 0.31
CA PRO A 181 25.77 1.41 0.59
C PRO A 181 24.74 2.08 1.51
N HIS A 182 23.45 1.79 1.28
CA HIS A 182 22.40 2.24 2.19
C HIS A 182 22.63 1.64 3.57
N VAL A 183 22.76 2.49 4.59
CA VAL A 183 22.77 2.08 6.00
C VAL A 183 21.38 2.35 6.56
N ALA A 184 20.63 1.27 6.82
CA ALA A 184 19.32 1.38 7.45
C ALA A 184 19.46 2.06 8.82
N ALA A 185 18.51 2.94 9.15
CA ALA A 185 18.51 3.61 10.43
C ALA A 185 18.36 2.58 11.57
N ALA A 186 19.06 2.80 12.68
CA ALA A 186 19.07 1.87 13.82
C ALA A 186 17.90 2.09 14.80
N ASP A 187 17.06 3.11 14.55
CA ASP A 187 15.93 3.52 15.39
C ASP A 187 14.61 2.84 15.00
N ILE A 188 14.59 2.07 13.92
CA ILE A 188 13.47 1.19 13.58
C ILE A 188 13.60 -0.11 14.39
N GLY A 189 12.58 -0.42 15.19
CA GLY A 189 12.52 -1.68 15.94
C GLY A 189 12.66 -2.90 15.01
N ALA A 190 13.05 -4.05 15.58
CA ALA A 190 13.18 -5.28 14.80
C ALA A 190 11.84 -5.64 14.15
N ARG A 191 11.79 -5.62 12.82
CA ARG A 191 10.61 -6.09 12.07
C ARG A 191 10.55 -7.61 12.22
N PRO A 192 9.46 -8.17 12.79
CA PRO A 192 9.32 -9.61 12.87
C PRO A 192 9.22 -10.22 11.47
N GLU A 193 9.65 -11.47 11.33
CA GLU A 193 9.45 -12.24 10.09
C GLU A 193 7.97 -12.23 9.71
N LEU A 194 7.64 -11.99 8.44
CA LEU A 194 6.24 -11.88 8.00
C LEU A 194 5.45 -13.15 8.32
N ASP A 195 6.09 -14.32 8.23
CA ASP A 195 5.49 -15.61 8.54
C ASP A 195 5.13 -15.75 10.03
N SER A 196 5.76 -14.96 10.91
CA SER A 196 5.39 -14.93 12.33
C SER A 196 4.10 -14.16 12.61
N LEU A 197 3.65 -13.31 11.66
CA LEU A 197 2.42 -12.54 11.79
C LEU A 197 1.17 -13.33 11.41
N GLY A 198 1.34 -14.52 10.82
CA GLY A 198 0.28 -15.40 10.39
C GLY A 198 0.47 -15.88 8.95
N PRO A 199 -0.40 -16.80 8.51
CA PRO A 199 -0.31 -17.32 7.15
C PRO A 199 -0.61 -16.24 6.11
N PHE A 200 0.06 -16.32 4.95
CA PHE A 200 -0.19 -15.41 3.81
C PHE A 200 -1.66 -15.37 3.37
N ARG A 201 -2.39 -16.47 3.54
CA ARG A 201 -3.84 -16.56 3.34
C ARG A 201 -4.52 -16.88 4.66
N TRP A 202 -5.64 -16.22 4.90
CA TRP A 202 -6.48 -16.54 6.05
C TRP A 202 -6.85 -18.03 6.04
N GLN A 203 -6.73 -18.67 7.20
CA GLN A 203 -7.25 -20.00 7.48
C GLN A 203 -7.92 -19.96 8.86
N PRO A 204 -8.97 -20.75 9.10
CA PRO A 204 -9.56 -20.81 10.43
C PRO A 204 -8.56 -21.38 11.44
N VAL A 205 -8.56 -20.81 12.65
CA VAL A 205 -7.60 -21.13 13.71
C VAL A 205 -7.85 -22.54 14.23
N THR A 206 -6.78 -23.28 14.54
CA THR A 206 -6.92 -24.60 15.19
C THR A 206 -7.43 -24.42 16.62
N ALA A 207 -8.51 -25.12 16.96
CA ALA A 207 -9.09 -25.09 18.29
C ALA A 207 -8.12 -25.71 19.31
N PRO A 208 -7.84 -25.05 20.44
CA PRO A 208 -6.99 -25.62 21.50
C PRO A 208 -7.53 -26.98 21.99
N PRO A 209 -6.68 -28.00 22.16
CA PRO A 209 -7.14 -29.31 22.62
C PRO A 209 -7.55 -29.26 24.09
N TRP A 210 -8.56 -30.04 24.46
CA TRP A 210 -8.99 -30.22 25.84
C TRP A 210 -9.29 -31.68 26.13
N ASN A 211 -9.16 -32.06 27.42
CA ASN A 211 -9.50 -33.37 27.97
C ASN A 211 -10.14 -33.17 29.36
N LEU A 212 -11.46 -33.10 29.41
CA LEU A 212 -12.22 -32.72 30.59
C LEU A 212 -13.11 -33.88 31.06
N ALA A 213 -13.45 -33.89 32.34
CA ALA A 213 -14.34 -34.88 32.92
C ALA A 213 -15.79 -34.39 32.87
N ASP A 214 -16.72 -35.32 32.65
CA ASP A 214 -18.15 -35.10 32.86
C ASP A 214 -18.53 -35.28 34.34
N GLN A 215 -19.83 -35.24 34.65
CA GLN A 215 -20.37 -35.44 35.99
C GLN A 215 -20.09 -36.83 36.59
N THR A 216 -19.84 -37.85 35.75
CA THR A 216 -19.56 -39.24 36.19
C THR A 216 -18.07 -39.53 36.32
N GLY A 217 -17.22 -38.63 35.82
CA GLY A 217 -15.76 -38.78 35.78
C GLY A 217 -15.26 -39.36 34.45
N GLN A 218 -16.17 -39.61 33.50
CA GLN A 218 -15.82 -39.98 32.14
C GLN A 218 -15.10 -38.81 31.46
N ARG A 219 -13.96 -39.10 30.83
CA ARG A 219 -13.15 -38.11 30.14
C ARG A 219 -13.57 -37.97 28.68
N PHE A 220 -13.70 -36.72 28.24
CA PHE A 220 -14.00 -36.34 26.86
C PHE A 220 -12.89 -35.45 26.33
N GLU A 221 -12.45 -35.73 25.12
CA GLU A 221 -11.40 -34.98 24.43
C GLU A 221 -11.90 -34.40 23.11
N LEU A 222 -11.37 -33.24 22.71
CA LEU A 222 -11.75 -32.59 21.45
C LEU A 222 -11.47 -33.49 20.23
N SER A 223 -10.39 -34.28 20.27
CA SER A 223 -10.03 -35.22 19.20
C SER A 223 -11.07 -36.29 18.95
N ALA A 224 -11.90 -36.66 19.93
CA ALA A 224 -12.98 -37.62 19.75
C ALA A 224 -14.08 -37.12 18.79
N TYR A 225 -14.10 -35.81 18.53
CA TYR A 225 -15.02 -35.19 17.56
C TYR A 225 -14.43 -35.12 16.16
N ARG A 226 -13.18 -35.55 15.91
CA ARG A 226 -12.61 -35.59 14.54
C ARG A 226 -13.56 -36.27 13.54
N GLY A 227 -13.77 -35.63 12.40
CA GLY A 227 -14.73 -36.07 11.38
C GLY A 227 -16.19 -35.70 11.65
N ARG A 228 -16.52 -35.13 12.82
CA ARG A 228 -17.82 -34.53 13.15
C ARG A 228 -17.60 -33.10 13.63
N SER A 229 -18.58 -32.22 13.41
CA SER A 229 -18.45 -30.85 13.91
C SER A 229 -19.03 -30.77 15.32
N VAL A 230 -18.58 -29.81 16.12
CA VAL A 230 -19.03 -29.66 17.50
C VAL A 230 -19.25 -28.19 17.83
N VAL A 231 -20.40 -27.90 18.45
CA VAL A 231 -20.67 -26.64 19.12
C VAL A 231 -20.20 -26.75 20.57
N VAL A 232 -19.31 -25.86 20.99
CA VAL A 232 -18.80 -25.80 22.37
C VAL A 232 -19.33 -24.55 23.05
N ILE A 233 -20.07 -24.72 24.14
CA ILE A 233 -20.66 -23.64 24.93
C ILE A 233 -19.88 -23.51 26.25
N PHE A 234 -19.17 -22.41 26.44
CA PHE A 234 -18.51 -22.05 27.69
C PHE A 234 -19.49 -21.28 28.58
N TYR A 235 -19.75 -21.79 29.79
CA TYR A 235 -20.72 -21.21 30.72
C TYR A 235 -20.20 -21.15 32.16
N LEU A 236 -20.68 -20.18 32.94
CA LEU A 236 -20.09 -19.80 34.25
C LEU A 236 -20.54 -20.68 35.42
N GLY A 237 -20.98 -21.90 35.14
CA GLY A 237 -21.36 -22.89 36.14
C GLY A 237 -22.80 -22.79 36.67
N TYR A 238 -23.10 -23.63 37.67
CA TYR A 238 -24.46 -23.89 38.17
C TYR A 238 -25.18 -22.65 38.73
N GLY A 239 -24.46 -21.70 39.31
CA GLY A 239 -25.04 -20.49 39.91
C GLY A 239 -25.48 -19.42 38.92
N CYS A 240 -25.20 -19.59 37.63
CA CYS A 240 -25.45 -18.60 36.59
C CYS A 240 -26.84 -18.81 35.94
N LEU A 241 -27.82 -17.95 36.27
CA LEU A 241 -29.19 -18.04 35.74
C LEU A 241 -29.23 -17.96 34.21
N HIS A 242 -28.54 -16.98 33.62
CA HIS A 242 -28.49 -16.79 32.16
C HIS A 242 -27.85 -17.98 31.43
N CYS A 243 -26.88 -18.65 32.07
CA CYS A 243 -26.25 -19.85 31.55
C CYS A 243 -27.22 -21.04 31.54
N ALA A 244 -27.99 -21.20 32.63
CA ALA A 244 -29.01 -22.23 32.70
C ALA A 244 -30.10 -22.01 31.64
N GLU A 245 -30.53 -20.77 31.43
CA GLU A 245 -31.48 -20.40 30.37
C GLU A 245 -30.93 -20.72 28.97
N GLN A 246 -29.65 -20.41 28.70
CA GLN A 246 -29.00 -20.75 27.43
C GLN A 246 -29.04 -22.26 27.18
N LEU A 247 -28.59 -23.04 28.16
CA LEU A 247 -28.55 -24.50 28.08
C LEU A 247 -29.94 -25.11 27.89
N GLN A 248 -30.96 -24.61 28.59
CA GLN A 248 -32.36 -25.02 28.41
C GLN A 248 -32.91 -24.69 27.03
N LYS A 249 -32.43 -23.61 26.39
CA LYS A 249 -32.81 -23.24 25.03
C LYS A 249 -32.14 -24.12 23.97
N PHE A 250 -30.89 -24.53 24.18
CA PHE A 250 -30.16 -25.41 23.27
C PHE A 250 -30.57 -26.89 23.39
N ALA A 251 -30.91 -27.36 24.60
CA ALA A 251 -31.24 -28.76 24.88
C ALA A 251 -32.29 -29.37 23.94
N PRO A 252 -33.48 -28.78 23.71
CA PRO A 252 -34.49 -29.35 22.81
C PRO A 252 -34.04 -29.38 21.35
N GLU A 253 -33.08 -28.52 20.97
CA GLU A 253 -32.59 -28.35 19.61
C GLU A 253 -31.41 -29.28 19.26
N VAL A 254 -30.81 -29.98 20.25
CA VAL A 254 -29.67 -30.88 20.05
C VAL A 254 -29.92 -31.90 18.94
N LYS A 255 -31.16 -32.37 18.79
CA LYS A 255 -31.52 -33.30 17.72
C LYS A 255 -31.32 -32.68 16.32
N ARG A 256 -31.72 -31.42 16.12
CA ARG A 256 -31.50 -30.68 14.87
C ARG A 256 -30.01 -30.45 14.60
N PHE A 257 -29.23 -30.16 15.64
CA PHE A 257 -27.77 -30.08 15.50
C PHE A 257 -27.17 -31.41 15.03
N ARG A 258 -27.54 -32.53 15.66
CA ARG A 258 -27.05 -33.86 15.27
C ARG A 258 -27.44 -34.23 13.84
N GLU A 259 -28.67 -33.92 13.42
CA GLU A 259 -29.13 -34.11 12.04
C GLU A 259 -28.31 -33.28 11.04
N ALA A 260 -27.78 -32.12 11.44
CA ALA A 260 -26.88 -31.29 10.67
C ALA A 260 -25.39 -31.69 10.79
N GLY A 261 -25.06 -32.78 11.51
CA GLY A 261 -23.68 -33.25 11.71
C GLY A 261 -22.89 -32.47 12.78
N LEU A 262 -23.59 -31.75 13.65
CA LEU A 262 -23.04 -30.99 14.78
C LEU A 262 -23.40 -31.68 16.10
N GLU A 263 -22.41 -32.02 16.91
CA GLU A 263 -22.63 -32.34 18.32
C GLU A 263 -22.67 -31.05 19.15
N VAL A 264 -23.24 -31.11 20.36
CA VAL A 264 -23.27 -29.97 21.28
C VAL A 264 -22.69 -30.40 22.62
N VAL A 265 -21.70 -29.64 23.10
CA VAL A 265 -20.99 -29.84 24.37
C VAL A 265 -20.96 -28.52 25.12
N ALA A 266 -21.09 -28.58 26.44
CA ALA A 266 -20.93 -27.41 27.29
C ALA A 266 -19.80 -27.62 28.31
N ILE A 267 -18.94 -26.62 28.46
CA ILE A 267 -17.79 -26.60 29.38
C ILE A 267 -18.06 -25.54 30.43
N SER A 268 -17.99 -25.94 31.70
CA SER A 268 -18.31 -25.10 32.84
C SER A 268 -17.08 -24.79 33.69
N THR A 269 -17.19 -23.73 34.48
CA THR A 269 -16.21 -23.43 35.55
C THR A 269 -16.45 -24.25 36.81
N ASP A 270 -17.46 -25.12 36.84
CA ASP A 270 -17.83 -25.92 38.01
C ASP A 270 -16.79 -27.02 38.27
N LYS A 271 -16.70 -27.44 39.53
CA LYS A 271 -16.08 -28.72 39.87
C LYS A 271 -17.01 -29.86 39.46
N GLN A 272 -16.44 -31.06 39.31
CA GLN A 272 -17.20 -32.25 38.96
C GLN A 272 -18.39 -32.51 39.91
N GLU A 273 -18.21 -32.26 41.22
CA GLU A 273 -19.27 -32.42 42.23
C GLU A 273 -20.44 -31.45 42.00
N ASP A 274 -20.13 -30.19 41.71
CA ASP A 274 -21.11 -29.13 41.41
C ASP A 274 -21.81 -29.39 40.07
N LEU A 275 -21.08 -29.93 39.08
CA LEU A 275 -21.62 -30.37 37.79
C LEU A 275 -22.63 -31.51 37.96
N ALA A 276 -22.34 -32.47 38.84
CA ALA A 276 -23.26 -33.56 39.17
C ALA A 276 -24.54 -33.05 39.87
N LEU A 277 -24.44 -31.98 40.65
CA LEU A 277 -25.59 -31.31 41.23
C LEU A 277 -26.40 -30.57 40.17
N ALA A 278 -25.74 -29.82 39.27
CA ALA A 278 -26.37 -29.13 38.15
C ALA A 278 -27.15 -30.10 37.27
N HIS A 279 -26.53 -31.25 36.93
CA HIS A 279 -27.15 -32.28 36.11
C HIS A 279 -28.45 -32.85 36.74
N LYS A 280 -28.53 -32.95 38.07
CA LYS A 280 -29.74 -33.42 38.76
C LYS A 280 -30.89 -32.40 38.74
N ASN A 281 -30.55 -31.11 38.57
CA ASN A 281 -31.53 -30.02 38.54
C ASN A 281 -32.09 -29.77 37.14
N TYR A 282 -31.48 -30.33 36.10
CA TYR A 282 -32.11 -30.39 34.78
C TYR A 282 -33.20 -31.46 34.77
N GLU A 283 -34.38 -31.11 34.26
CA GLU A 283 -35.50 -32.04 34.16
C GLU A 283 -35.26 -33.05 33.02
N GLY A 284 -35.32 -34.35 33.35
CA GLY A 284 -35.25 -35.44 32.36
C GLY A 284 -33.83 -35.80 31.86
N ASP A 285 -33.76 -36.50 30.73
CA ASP A 285 -32.49 -36.84 30.07
C ASP A 285 -31.94 -35.60 29.35
N PHE A 286 -31.01 -34.90 30.00
CA PHE A 286 -30.38 -33.70 29.44
C PHE A 286 -29.43 -34.08 28.28
N PRO A 287 -29.69 -33.62 27.03
CA PRO A 287 -29.05 -34.19 25.84
C PRO A 287 -27.67 -33.60 25.51
N ILE A 288 -27.22 -32.57 26.24
CA ILE A 288 -25.93 -31.90 26.05
C ILE A 288 -24.91 -32.50 27.03
N THR A 289 -23.74 -32.87 26.52
CA THR A 289 -22.63 -33.31 27.37
C THR A 289 -22.07 -32.13 28.16
N LEU A 290 -22.05 -32.24 29.48
CA LEU A 290 -21.52 -31.22 30.39
C LEU A 290 -20.12 -31.62 30.86
N LEU A 291 -19.17 -30.70 30.83
CA LEU A 291 -17.76 -30.93 31.18
C LEU A 291 -17.27 -29.89 32.20
N ALA A 292 -16.41 -30.31 33.13
CA ALA A 292 -15.86 -29.47 34.20
C ALA A 292 -14.44 -28.97 33.88
N ASP A 293 -14.23 -27.65 33.84
CA ASP A 293 -12.93 -26.96 33.77
C ASP A 293 -12.69 -26.09 35.01
N ALA A 294 -12.63 -26.72 36.19
CA ALA A 294 -12.49 -26.03 37.48
C ALA A 294 -11.22 -25.15 37.60
N GLU A 295 -10.16 -25.49 36.85
CA GLU A 295 -8.89 -24.76 36.85
C GLU A 295 -8.85 -23.62 35.81
N LEU A 296 -9.92 -23.46 35.01
CA LEU A 296 -10.08 -22.44 33.96
C LEU A 296 -8.99 -22.50 32.86
N ASN A 297 -8.31 -23.63 32.71
CA ASN A 297 -7.23 -23.77 31.74
C ASN A 297 -7.77 -23.71 30.31
N VAL A 298 -8.91 -24.36 30.06
CA VAL A 298 -9.56 -24.37 28.74
C VAL A 298 -10.25 -23.04 28.49
N PHE A 299 -10.91 -22.46 29.50
CA PHE A 299 -11.48 -21.10 29.41
C PHE A 299 -10.44 -20.08 28.94
N ARG A 300 -9.22 -20.08 29.52
CA ARG A 300 -8.14 -19.18 29.11
C ARG A 300 -7.63 -19.46 27.70
N GLN A 301 -7.45 -20.72 27.34
CA GLN A 301 -7.00 -21.10 25.98
C GLN A 301 -7.98 -20.64 24.90
N TYR A 302 -9.28 -20.69 25.19
CA TYR A 302 -10.34 -20.24 24.29
C TYR A 302 -10.65 -18.74 24.40
N ARG A 303 -9.91 -17.99 25.22
CA ARG A 303 -10.12 -16.55 25.49
C ARG A 303 -11.49 -16.24 26.10
N CYS A 304 -12.16 -17.22 26.70
CA CYS A 304 -13.35 -17.03 27.53
C CYS A 304 -12.99 -16.57 28.95
N TYR A 305 -11.91 -15.81 29.10
CA TYR A 305 -11.43 -15.30 30.37
C TYR A 305 -10.83 -13.93 30.14
N ASP A 306 -11.32 -12.93 30.87
CA ASP A 306 -10.75 -11.60 30.89
C ASP A 306 -9.57 -11.57 31.86
N ASP A 307 -8.35 -11.52 31.33
CA ASP A 307 -7.12 -11.46 32.13
C ASP A 307 -6.93 -10.09 32.84
N PHE A 308 -7.63 -9.04 32.41
CA PHE A 308 -7.57 -7.71 33.03
C PHE A 308 -8.52 -7.62 34.23
N GLU A 309 -9.77 -8.07 34.07
CA GLU A 309 -10.78 -8.08 35.14
C GLU A 309 -10.75 -9.36 36.00
N ASN A 310 -9.94 -10.35 35.60
CA ASN A 310 -9.83 -11.66 36.25
C ASN A 310 -11.19 -12.38 36.35
N GLN A 311 -11.98 -12.31 35.27
CA GLN A 311 -13.36 -12.78 35.20
C GLN A 311 -13.56 -13.78 34.05
N SER A 312 -14.33 -14.84 34.28
CA SER A 312 -14.74 -15.77 33.23
C SER A 312 -15.87 -15.17 32.37
N LEU A 313 -15.78 -15.42 31.07
CA LEU A 313 -16.72 -14.95 30.05
C LEU A 313 -17.51 -16.12 29.46
N HIS A 314 -18.64 -15.82 28.85
CA HIS A 314 -19.39 -16.78 28.07
C HIS A 314 -18.72 -16.95 26.70
N GLY A 315 -18.85 -18.14 26.13
CA GLY A 315 -18.33 -18.43 24.81
C GLY A 315 -19.20 -19.41 24.07
N THR A 316 -19.40 -19.22 22.77
CA THR A 316 -20.02 -20.21 21.90
C THR A 316 -19.16 -20.38 20.67
N PHE A 317 -18.72 -21.60 20.38
CA PHE A 317 -17.80 -21.90 19.29
C PHE A 317 -18.41 -22.95 18.37
N VAL A 318 -18.22 -22.77 17.06
CA VAL A 318 -18.45 -23.83 16.06
C VAL A 318 -17.10 -24.33 15.59
N ILE A 319 -16.82 -25.61 15.87
CA ILE A 319 -15.57 -26.28 15.53
C ILE A 319 -15.87 -27.34 14.47
N ASP A 320 -15.11 -27.36 13.38
CA ASP A 320 -15.28 -28.34 12.29
C ASP A 320 -14.62 -29.69 12.59
N GLY A 321 -14.83 -30.67 11.70
CA GLY A 321 -14.26 -32.02 11.82
C GLY A 321 -12.73 -32.09 11.77
N GLU A 322 -12.06 -31.05 11.28
CA GLU A 322 -10.60 -30.89 11.34
C GLU A 322 -10.14 -30.18 12.63
N GLY A 323 -11.08 -29.75 13.48
CA GLY A 323 -10.83 -29.04 14.74
C GLY A 323 -10.41 -27.61 14.53
N ARG A 324 -10.92 -26.96 13.49
CA ARG A 324 -10.73 -25.53 13.27
C ARG A 324 -11.94 -24.77 13.76
N ILE A 325 -11.71 -23.64 14.42
CA ILE A 325 -12.76 -22.73 14.87
C ILE A 325 -13.28 -21.99 13.64
N ARG A 326 -14.53 -22.26 13.27
CA ARG A 326 -15.21 -21.66 12.12
C ARG A 326 -15.97 -20.41 12.48
N TRP A 327 -16.46 -20.37 13.71
CA TRP A 327 -17.16 -19.23 14.28
C TRP A 327 -17.00 -19.24 15.79
N GLN A 328 -16.97 -18.05 16.38
CA GLN A 328 -16.97 -17.88 17.82
C GLN A 328 -17.71 -16.60 18.20
N ASP A 329 -18.36 -16.64 19.34
CA ASP A 329 -18.84 -15.48 20.09
C ASP A 329 -18.31 -15.58 21.52
N ILE A 330 -17.70 -14.50 22.02
CA ILE A 330 -17.17 -14.42 23.38
C ILE A 330 -17.66 -13.10 23.97
N SER A 331 -18.40 -13.18 25.06
CA SER A 331 -19.08 -12.01 25.63
C SER A 331 -19.31 -12.16 27.14
N TYR A 332 -19.63 -11.04 27.78
CA TYR A 332 -20.10 -11.02 29.16
C TYR A 332 -21.50 -11.64 29.30
N GLU A 333 -22.29 -11.68 28.21
CA GLU A 333 -23.61 -12.32 28.10
C GLU A 333 -23.54 -13.65 27.31
N PRO A 334 -24.37 -14.65 27.64
CA PRO A 334 -24.46 -15.87 26.85
C PRO A 334 -25.10 -15.63 25.49
N PHE A 335 -24.61 -16.31 24.45
CA PHE A 335 -25.19 -16.24 23.12
C PHE A 335 -26.48 -17.07 23.02
N MET A 336 -27.62 -16.40 22.86
CA MET A 336 -28.95 -17.01 22.97
C MET A 336 -29.59 -17.42 21.63
N ASP A 337 -29.01 -17.09 20.47
CA ASP A 337 -29.64 -17.33 19.17
C ASP A 337 -29.29 -18.72 18.60
N VAL A 338 -30.05 -19.73 19.02
CA VAL A 338 -29.84 -21.14 18.63
C VAL A 338 -29.98 -21.35 17.12
N ASP A 339 -30.98 -20.74 16.49
CA ASP A 339 -31.23 -20.88 15.05
C ASP A 339 -30.11 -20.23 14.23
N PHE A 340 -29.55 -19.11 14.71
CA PHE A 340 -28.34 -18.54 14.11
C PHE A 340 -27.17 -19.51 14.16
N VAL A 341 -26.84 -20.08 15.33
CA VAL A 341 -25.69 -21.01 15.46
C VAL A 341 -25.86 -22.21 14.54
N LEU A 342 -27.06 -22.79 14.48
CA LEU A 342 -27.34 -23.93 13.60
C LEU A 342 -27.19 -23.56 12.12
N LYS A 343 -27.82 -22.47 11.69
CA LYS A 343 -27.81 -22.02 10.29
C LYS A 343 -26.41 -21.62 9.85
N GLU A 344 -25.72 -20.82 10.66
CA GLU A 344 -24.39 -20.31 10.34
C GLU A 344 -23.34 -21.40 10.44
N GLY A 345 -23.42 -22.27 11.47
CA GLY A 345 -22.56 -23.44 11.58
C GLY A 345 -22.69 -24.34 10.35
N THR A 346 -23.92 -24.68 9.94
CA THR A 346 -24.15 -25.49 8.72
C THR A 346 -23.58 -24.82 7.47
N ARG A 347 -23.80 -23.50 7.32
CA ARG A 347 -23.28 -22.73 6.17
C ARG A 347 -21.76 -22.72 6.13
N LEU A 348 -21.10 -22.51 7.27
CA LEU A 348 -19.65 -22.45 7.36
C LEU A 348 -19.02 -23.82 7.12
N LEU A 349 -19.62 -24.90 7.63
CA LEU A 349 -19.13 -26.26 7.41
C LEU A 349 -19.24 -26.71 5.95
N ALA A 350 -20.15 -26.13 5.16
CA ALA A 350 -20.23 -26.35 3.72
C ALA A 350 -19.14 -25.63 2.91
N ILE A 351 -18.33 -24.79 3.56
CA ILE A 351 -17.21 -24.06 2.94
C ILE A 351 -15.91 -24.74 3.37
N ASP A 352 -15.10 -25.18 2.41
CA ASP A 352 -13.73 -25.67 2.64
C ASP A 352 -12.89 -24.59 3.35
N PRO A 353 -11.96 -24.93 4.26
CA PRO A 353 -11.03 -23.99 4.89
C PRO A 353 -10.31 -23.00 3.95
N THR A 354 -10.25 -23.22 2.63
CA THR A 354 -9.74 -22.25 1.64
C THR A 354 -10.78 -21.24 1.11
N GLY A 355 -12.03 -21.33 1.56
CA GLY A 355 -13.13 -20.42 1.19
C GLY A 355 -13.98 -20.88 -0.01
N ARG A 356 -13.80 -22.11 -0.50
CA ARG A 356 -14.60 -22.67 -1.62
C ARG A 356 -15.81 -23.45 -1.09
N GLN A 357 -16.94 -23.41 -1.77
CA GLN A 357 -18.05 -24.32 -1.44
C GLN A 357 -17.67 -25.76 -1.76
N VAL A 358 -17.85 -26.66 -0.80
CA VAL A 358 -17.69 -28.09 -1.01
C VAL A 358 -18.90 -28.58 -1.81
N THR A 359 -18.76 -28.73 -3.13
CA THR A 359 -19.75 -29.42 -3.96
C THR A 359 -19.50 -30.93 -3.87
N SER A 360 -20.55 -31.75 -4.04
CA SER A 360 -20.49 -33.22 -3.95
C SER A 360 -19.52 -33.88 -4.95
N GLU A 361 -18.97 -33.13 -5.90
CA GLU A 361 -17.94 -33.60 -6.84
C GLU A 361 -16.51 -33.53 -6.26
N SER A 362 -16.25 -32.70 -5.25
CA SER A 362 -14.91 -32.52 -4.69
C SER A 362 -14.44 -33.69 -3.83
N SER A 363 -15.37 -34.52 -3.33
CA SER A 363 -15.08 -35.70 -2.50
C SER A 363 -14.48 -36.87 -3.29
N ALA A 364 -14.57 -36.85 -4.62
CA ALA A 364 -14.02 -37.91 -5.47
C ALA A 364 -12.52 -37.73 -5.78
N VAL A 365 -11.97 -36.53 -5.60
CA VAL A 365 -10.59 -36.21 -5.98
C VAL A 365 -9.59 -36.52 -4.86
N THR A 366 -10.00 -36.45 -3.59
CA THR A 366 -9.13 -36.72 -2.44
C THR A 366 -8.97 -38.20 -2.07
N ALA A 367 -9.66 -39.10 -2.77
CA ALA A 367 -9.50 -40.55 -2.59
C ALA A 367 -8.55 -41.21 -3.62
N ALA A 368 -7.91 -40.40 -4.48
CA ALA A 368 -7.06 -40.87 -5.57
C ALA A 368 -5.59 -40.37 -5.51
N GLU A 369 -5.18 -39.75 -4.41
CA GLU A 369 -3.77 -39.51 -4.05
C GLU A 369 -3.47 -40.20 -2.72
#